data_AF-A0A814PBJ5-F1
#
_entry.id   AF-A0A814PBJ5-F1
#
_cell.length_a   1.000
_cell.length_b   1.000
_cell.length_c   1.000
_cell.angle_alpha   90.00
_cell.angle_beta   90.00
_cell.angle_gamma   90.00
#
_symmetry.space_group_name_H-M   'P 1'
#
loop_
_entity.id
_entity.type
_entity.pdbx_description
1 polymer ?
#
loop_
_entity_poly.entity_id
_entity_poly.type
_entity_poly.pdbx_seq_one_letter_code
_entity_poly.pdbx_strand_id
1 'polypeptide(L)'
;MSDLKEQTSTDKRRDSASVNTSKISIKHRKAGEFVARESLLTELFHNPHINCVRNGFIAVFRDVYPRTSTIRWNIVFQMFGQVLIGTVLLYHVIAYYWMPVFARCFTDTELTYPSVITSIFDLMLPGVLFFVIGFYGFFHCWLNGFAELLRFADRTFYQDWWNATSSGTFWRSWNIVVHDWLHVYVYKDLIKLFSGNKKLSAICVVIFSAILHEYCMSIVFGFCSVIFIVWFGLVGMFLRIVFPHSKGTLWNIIILTMTPISLAVVPYFYALEISARHFPSNRATFWDAMFKYGNESKADL
;
A
#
# COMPACT_ATOMS: atom_id res chain seq x y z
N MET A 1 -22.38 61.83 39.73
CA MET A 1 -21.74 62.33 40.96
C MET A 1 -22.84 62.93 41.82
N SER A 2 -23.25 62.31 42.92
CA SER A 2 -22.88 61.01 43.51
C SER A 2 -23.47 59.82 42.66
N ASP A 3 -23.85 58.61 43.08
CA ASP A 3 -23.97 58.00 44.41
C ASP A 3 -23.86 56.46 44.40
N LEU A 4 -24.21 55.87 45.54
CA LEU A 4 -24.05 54.50 46.07
C LEU A 4 -25.47 53.96 46.43
N LYS A 5 -25.76 52.68 46.75
CA LYS A 5 -25.05 51.39 46.87
C LYS A 5 -26.14 50.29 46.79
N GLU A 6 -26.02 49.22 46.01
CA GLU A 6 -25.30 47.94 46.24
C GLU A 6 -26.18 46.80 46.80
N GLN A 7 -26.09 45.62 46.15
CA GLN A 7 -26.71 44.32 46.49
C GLN A 7 -28.27 44.30 46.40
N THR A 8 -28.98 43.18 46.22
CA THR A 8 -28.67 41.72 46.03
C THR A 8 -29.77 41.11 45.11
N SER A 9 -29.77 39.87 44.60
CA SER A 9 -28.84 38.72 44.68
C SER A 9 -28.86 37.86 43.38
N THR A 10 -29.81 36.93 43.28
CA THR A 10 -29.88 35.75 42.36
C THR A 10 -31.35 35.29 42.22
N ASP A 11 -31.81 34.56 41.20
CA ASP A 11 -31.10 33.71 40.23
C ASP A 11 -31.70 33.76 38.78
N LYS A 12 -31.14 32.97 37.86
CA LYS A 12 -31.44 32.68 36.44
C LYS A 12 -32.93 32.84 36.02
N ARG A 13 -33.27 33.50 34.90
CA ARG A 13 -33.02 33.14 33.47
C ARG A 13 -33.63 31.78 33.05
N ARG A 14 -34.29 31.61 31.89
CA ARG A 14 -34.66 32.52 30.77
C ARG A 14 -35.72 31.84 29.85
N ASP A 15 -36.37 32.66 29.01
CA ASP A 15 -36.72 32.51 27.58
C ASP A 15 -36.97 31.09 26.97
N SER A 16 -37.87 30.87 26.01
CA SER A 16 -39.04 31.63 25.46
C SER A 16 -39.77 30.73 24.42
N ALA A 17 -40.56 31.31 23.51
CA ALA A 17 -41.15 30.71 22.30
C ALA A 17 -42.25 29.63 22.49
N SER A 18 -43.50 30.04 22.20
CA SER A 18 -44.66 29.16 22.11
C SER A 18 -44.67 28.32 20.82
N VAL A 19 -44.92 27.01 20.95
CA VAL A 19 -45.13 26.12 19.79
C VAL A 19 -46.56 26.29 19.29
N ASN A 20 -46.73 26.89 18.11
CA ASN A 20 -48.05 27.14 17.51
C ASN A 20 -48.44 26.02 16.53
N THR A 21 -49.47 25.24 16.88
CA THR A 21 -49.96 24.12 16.09
C THR A 21 -50.76 24.57 14.87
N SER A 22 -50.36 24.15 13.66
CA SER A 22 -51.23 24.31 12.48
C SER A 22 -51.15 23.18 11.45
N LYS A 23 -52.31 22.58 11.20
CA LYS A 23 -52.77 21.97 9.92
C LYS A 23 -51.89 20.87 9.30
N ILE A 24 -52.05 19.63 9.79
CA ILE A 24 -51.81 18.43 8.97
C ILE A 24 -52.86 18.44 7.83
N SER A 25 -52.41 18.61 6.59
CA SER A 25 -53.27 18.58 5.40
C SER A 25 -53.12 17.24 4.68
N ILE A 26 -54.02 16.29 4.96
CA ILE A 26 -54.07 15.00 4.26
C ILE A 26 -54.69 15.21 2.87
N LYS A 27 -53.83 15.51 1.90
CA LYS A 27 -54.24 15.75 0.51
C LYS A 27 -54.63 14.43 -0.16
N HIS A 28 -55.93 14.17 -0.31
CA HIS A 28 -56.45 13.03 -1.08
C HIS A 28 -55.78 12.97 -2.47
N ARG A 29 -55.09 11.87 -2.75
CA ARG A 29 -54.39 11.65 -4.02
C ARG A 29 -55.33 10.95 -5.01
N LYS A 30 -55.43 11.46 -6.24
CA LYS A 30 -56.17 10.77 -7.31
C LYS A 30 -55.54 9.40 -7.57
N ALA A 31 -56.36 8.37 -7.70
CA ALA A 31 -55.94 7.08 -8.26
C ALA A 31 -55.73 7.22 -9.78
N GLY A 32 -54.74 6.51 -10.33
CA GLY A 32 -54.50 6.42 -11.78
C GLY A 32 -53.17 6.98 -12.29
N GLU A 33 -52.37 7.66 -11.46
CA GLU A 33 -51.05 8.18 -11.85
C GLU A 33 -49.95 7.17 -11.49
N PHE A 34 -49.38 6.50 -12.49
CA PHE A 34 -48.27 5.55 -12.29
C PHE A 34 -46.96 6.31 -12.04
N VAL A 35 -46.78 6.76 -10.80
CA VAL A 35 -45.47 7.19 -10.31
C VAL A 35 -44.60 5.95 -10.22
N ALA A 36 -43.63 5.84 -11.13
CA ALA A 36 -42.58 4.84 -11.00
C ALA A 36 -41.90 5.03 -9.64
N ARG A 37 -41.99 4.03 -8.76
CA ARG A 37 -41.02 3.92 -7.66
C ARG A 37 -39.66 3.81 -8.33
N GLU A 38 -38.74 4.71 -7.99
CA GLU A 38 -37.34 4.43 -8.25
C GLU A 38 -36.99 3.09 -7.58
N SER A 39 -36.15 2.30 -8.22
CA SER A 39 -35.79 0.99 -7.68
C SER A 39 -35.12 1.16 -6.32
N LEU A 40 -35.23 0.16 -5.45
CA LEU A 40 -34.46 0.12 -4.20
C LEU A 40 -32.95 0.28 -4.48
N LEU A 41 -32.50 -0.15 -5.66
CA LEU A 41 -31.15 0.09 -6.18
C LEU A 41 -30.84 1.57 -6.44
N THR A 42 -31.79 2.37 -6.92
CA THR A 42 -31.57 3.79 -7.21
C THR A 42 -31.41 4.61 -5.93
N GLU A 43 -32.25 4.36 -4.91
CA GLU A 43 -32.06 4.94 -3.57
C GLU A 43 -30.71 4.49 -2.95
N LEU A 44 -30.36 3.21 -3.11
CA LEU A 44 -29.08 2.65 -2.66
C LEU A 44 -27.88 3.35 -3.35
N PHE A 45 -27.95 3.63 -4.65
CA PHE A 45 -26.92 4.38 -5.39
C PHE A 45 -26.89 5.89 -5.08
N HIS A 46 -27.92 6.44 -4.43
CA HIS A 46 -27.94 7.83 -3.97
C HIS A 46 -27.14 8.02 -2.66
N ASN A 47 -26.81 6.94 -1.95
CA ASN A 47 -26.08 7.00 -0.69
C ASN A 47 -24.61 7.47 -0.90
N PRO A 48 -24.11 8.50 -0.18
CA PRO A 48 -22.73 8.96 -0.31
C PRO A 48 -21.68 7.88 0.03
N HIS A 49 -22.00 6.91 0.88
CA HIS A 49 -21.12 5.78 1.19
C HIS A 49 -20.97 4.80 0.00
N ILE A 50 -21.90 4.77 -0.95
CA ILE A 50 -21.81 3.95 -2.17
C ILE A 50 -21.17 4.75 -3.32
N ASN A 51 -21.28 6.08 -3.31
CA ASN A 51 -20.35 6.93 -4.07
C ASN A 51 -18.88 6.72 -3.60
N CYS A 52 -18.64 6.46 -2.32
CA CYS A 52 -17.32 6.06 -1.81
C CYS A 52 -16.84 4.73 -2.44
N VAL A 53 -17.70 3.71 -2.55
CA VAL A 53 -17.35 2.45 -3.24
C VAL A 53 -17.04 2.69 -4.72
N ARG A 54 -17.83 3.51 -5.43
CA ARG A 54 -17.57 3.88 -6.84
C ARG A 54 -16.25 4.65 -7.02
N ASN A 55 -15.83 5.38 -5.99
CA ASN A 55 -14.59 6.16 -5.98
C ASN A 55 -13.42 5.42 -5.28
N GLY A 56 -13.63 4.21 -4.76
CA GLY A 56 -12.69 3.52 -3.85
C GLY A 56 -11.37 3.06 -4.49
N PHE A 57 -11.28 3.11 -5.82
CA PHE A 57 -10.03 2.91 -6.57
C PHE A 57 -9.12 4.16 -6.59
N ILE A 58 -9.59 5.33 -6.13
CA ILE A 58 -8.88 6.59 -6.24
C ILE A 58 -8.40 7.04 -4.86
N ALA A 59 -7.12 6.82 -4.57
CA ALA A 59 -6.54 7.13 -3.26
C ALA A 59 -6.53 8.64 -2.93
N VAL A 60 -6.45 9.53 -3.93
CA VAL A 60 -6.50 10.99 -3.73
C VAL A 60 -7.87 11.53 -4.15
N PHE A 61 -8.72 11.84 -3.16
CA PHE A 61 -10.07 12.32 -3.39
C PHE A 61 -10.11 13.70 -4.07
N ARG A 62 -10.95 13.84 -5.09
CA ARG A 62 -11.34 15.08 -5.76
C ARG A 62 -12.82 15.01 -6.12
N ASP A 63 -13.51 16.16 -6.13
CA ASP A 63 -14.95 16.23 -6.42
C ASP A 63 -15.28 15.97 -7.89
N VAL A 64 -14.34 16.28 -8.79
CA VAL A 64 -14.45 16.07 -10.25
C VAL A 64 -13.16 15.43 -10.77
N TYR A 65 -13.32 14.38 -11.59
CA TYR A 65 -12.24 13.72 -12.32
C TYR A 65 -12.49 13.80 -13.84
N PRO A 66 -11.43 13.83 -14.66
CA PRO A 66 -11.58 13.77 -16.12
C PRO A 66 -12.12 12.38 -16.53
N ARG A 67 -13.08 12.36 -17.46
CA ARG A 67 -13.76 11.13 -17.90
C ARG A 67 -13.71 10.93 -19.42
N THR A 68 -13.64 9.67 -19.85
CA THR A 68 -13.74 9.33 -21.29
C THR A 68 -15.20 9.45 -21.76
N SER A 69 -15.40 9.70 -23.06
CA SER A 69 -16.74 9.78 -23.67
C SER A 69 -17.43 8.43 -23.75
N THR A 70 -16.69 7.36 -24.06
CA THR A 70 -17.19 5.99 -24.24
C THR A 70 -16.31 4.96 -23.49
N ILE A 71 -16.75 3.69 -23.49
CA ILE A 71 -15.99 2.51 -23.02
C ILE A 71 -15.57 1.71 -24.26
N ARG A 72 -14.27 1.46 -24.42
CA ARG A 72 -13.71 0.67 -25.52
C ARG A 72 -13.53 -0.78 -25.06
N TRP A 73 -14.60 -1.57 -25.21
CA TRP A 73 -14.67 -2.96 -24.74
C TRP A 73 -13.55 -3.86 -25.27
N ASN A 74 -13.02 -3.61 -26.48
CA ASN A 74 -11.86 -4.33 -27.00
C ASN A 74 -10.62 -4.15 -26.10
N ILE A 75 -10.37 -2.94 -25.60
CA ILE A 75 -9.28 -2.66 -24.65
C ILE A 75 -9.56 -3.33 -23.31
N VAL A 76 -10.81 -3.27 -22.81
CA VAL A 76 -11.22 -3.95 -21.56
C VAL A 76 -10.88 -5.45 -21.64
N PHE A 77 -11.33 -6.15 -22.69
CA PHE A 77 -11.07 -7.58 -22.84
C PHE A 77 -9.57 -7.90 -23.04
N GLN A 78 -8.82 -7.07 -23.77
CA GLN A 78 -7.37 -7.23 -23.91
C GLN A 78 -6.65 -7.09 -22.56
N MET A 79 -6.97 -6.05 -21.78
CA MET A 79 -6.36 -5.82 -20.46
C MET A 79 -6.67 -6.98 -19.49
N PHE A 80 -7.93 -7.40 -19.35
CA PHE A 80 -8.27 -8.50 -18.45
C PHE A 80 -7.76 -9.87 -18.95
N GLY A 81 -7.65 -10.08 -20.26
CA GLY A 81 -6.97 -11.25 -20.84
C GLY A 81 -5.47 -11.29 -20.50
N GLN A 82 -4.80 -10.13 -20.57
CA GLN A 82 -3.40 -9.99 -20.15
C GLN A 82 -3.21 -10.20 -18.64
N VAL A 83 -4.15 -9.76 -17.79
CA VAL A 83 -4.16 -10.11 -16.36
C VAL A 83 -4.21 -11.62 -16.17
N LEU A 84 -5.16 -12.32 -16.82
CA LEU A 84 -5.32 -13.78 -16.68
C LEU A 84 -4.04 -14.54 -17.10
N ILE A 85 -3.46 -14.18 -18.26
CA ILE A 85 -2.19 -14.75 -18.73
C ILE A 85 -1.07 -14.44 -17.72
N GLY A 86 -0.99 -13.21 -17.22
CA GLY A 86 -0.05 -12.81 -16.18
C GLY A 86 -0.17 -13.64 -14.91
N THR A 87 -1.38 -13.87 -14.40
CA THR A 87 -1.63 -14.73 -13.22
C THR A 87 -1.17 -16.16 -13.45
N VAL A 88 -1.42 -16.73 -14.64
CA VAL A 88 -0.94 -18.08 -14.98
C VAL A 88 0.60 -18.11 -15.04
N LEU A 89 1.25 -17.10 -15.60
CA LEU A 89 2.72 -17.00 -15.63
C LEU A 89 3.31 -16.83 -14.22
N LEU A 90 2.72 -16.01 -13.36
CA LEU A 90 3.14 -15.84 -11.96
C LEU A 90 3.02 -17.15 -11.17
N TYR A 91 1.96 -17.93 -11.39
CA TYR A 91 1.83 -19.27 -10.82
C TYR A 91 2.97 -20.20 -11.29
N HIS A 92 3.33 -20.18 -12.58
CA HIS A 92 4.46 -20.98 -13.08
C HIS A 92 5.80 -20.52 -12.48
N VAL A 93 6.04 -19.21 -12.34
CA VAL A 93 7.25 -18.67 -11.69
C VAL A 93 7.36 -19.16 -10.24
N ILE A 94 6.26 -19.13 -9.48
CA ILE A 94 6.24 -19.67 -8.11
C ILE A 94 6.49 -21.19 -8.14
N ALA A 95 5.66 -21.95 -8.87
CA ALA A 95 5.63 -23.41 -8.81
C ALA A 95 6.92 -24.09 -9.29
N TYR A 96 7.57 -23.56 -10.33
CA TYR A 96 8.75 -24.18 -10.94
C TYR A 96 10.09 -23.59 -10.50
N TYR A 97 10.13 -22.38 -9.92
CA TYR A 97 11.39 -21.72 -9.55
C TYR A 97 11.47 -21.34 -8.07
N TRP A 98 10.41 -20.80 -7.46
CA TRP A 98 10.44 -20.48 -6.02
C TRP A 98 10.24 -21.71 -5.14
N MET A 99 9.26 -22.56 -5.45
CA MET A 99 8.93 -23.73 -4.62
C MET A 99 10.10 -24.72 -4.46
N PRO A 100 10.96 -25.01 -5.46
CA PRO A 100 12.14 -25.83 -5.24
C PRO A 100 13.16 -25.22 -4.27
N VAL A 101 13.36 -23.90 -4.27
CA VAL A 101 14.24 -23.22 -3.30
C VAL A 101 13.61 -23.21 -1.91
N PHE A 102 12.31 -22.94 -1.81
CA PHE A 102 11.58 -22.99 -0.53
C PHE A 102 11.53 -24.41 0.04
N ALA A 103 11.48 -25.46 -0.80
CA ALA A 103 11.55 -26.85 -0.34
C ALA A 103 12.84 -27.13 0.44
N ARG A 104 13.99 -26.56 0.02
CA ARG A 104 15.26 -26.63 0.77
C ARG A 104 15.13 -26.06 2.18
N CYS A 105 14.40 -24.94 2.34
CA CYS A 105 14.11 -24.37 3.66
C CYS A 105 13.34 -25.34 4.58
N PHE A 106 12.59 -26.30 4.04
CA PHE A 106 11.89 -27.32 4.83
C PHE A 106 12.72 -28.60 5.03
N THR A 107 13.57 -29.01 4.08
CA THR A 107 14.43 -30.20 4.22
C THR A 107 15.66 -29.98 5.08
N ASP A 108 16.29 -28.81 4.97
CA ASP A 108 17.66 -28.62 5.43
C ASP A 108 17.69 -28.38 6.96
N THR A 109 18.41 -29.23 7.69
CA THR A 109 18.46 -29.20 9.16
C THR A 109 19.39 -28.12 9.70
N GLU A 110 20.38 -27.67 8.92
CA GLU A 110 21.38 -26.68 9.32
C GLU A 110 21.42 -25.49 8.35
N LEU A 111 21.25 -24.28 8.88
CA LEU A 111 21.30 -23.03 8.12
C LEU A 111 22.74 -22.50 8.05
N THR A 112 23.44 -22.85 6.98
CA THR A 112 24.80 -22.36 6.72
C THR A 112 24.79 -21.10 5.84
N TYR A 113 25.72 -20.17 6.07
CA TYR A 113 25.84 -18.95 5.27
C TYR A 113 25.92 -19.18 3.74
N PRO A 114 26.66 -20.18 3.22
CA PRO A 114 26.67 -20.46 1.79
C PRO A 114 25.30 -20.90 1.25
N SER A 115 24.54 -21.71 2.00
CA SER A 115 23.19 -22.14 1.57
C SER A 115 22.21 -20.97 1.49
N VAL A 116 22.28 -20.05 2.47
CA VAL A 116 21.50 -18.79 2.47
C VAL A 116 21.85 -17.93 1.26
N ILE A 117 23.14 -17.71 1.00
CA ILE A 117 23.61 -16.88 -0.12
C ILE A 117 23.21 -17.48 -1.48
N THR A 118 23.45 -18.78 -1.69
CA THR A 118 23.02 -19.49 -2.91
C THR A 118 21.51 -19.44 -3.10
N SER A 119 20.72 -19.62 -2.05
CA SER A 119 19.25 -19.55 -2.13
C SER A 119 18.74 -18.16 -2.47
N ILE A 120 19.41 -17.09 -2.01
CA ILE A 120 19.11 -15.72 -2.45
C ILE A 120 19.45 -15.55 -3.93
N PHE A 121 20.62 -16.01 -4.41
CA PHE A 121 20.98 -15.94 -5.83
C PHE A 121 20.01 -16.71 -6.73
N ASP A 122 19.62 -17.94 -6.36
CA ASP A 122 18.63 -18.75 -7.09
C ASP A 122 17.28 -18.02 -7.24
N LEU A 123 16.88 -17.24 -6.24
CA LEU A 123 15.63 -16.48 -6.23
C LEU A 123 15.70 -15.11 -6.93
N MET A 124 16.88 -14.55 -7.20
CA MET A 124 17.02 -13.20 -7.79
C MET A 124 16.36 -13.09 -9.17
N LEU A 125 16.68 -14.00 -10.11
CA LEU A 125 16.11 -13.94 -11.46
C LEU A 125 14.60 -14.28 -11.49
N PRO A 126 14.12 -15.35 -10.84
CA PRO A 126 12.69 -15.60 -10.67
C PRO A 126 11.94 -14.44 -9.98
N GLY A 127 12.56 -13.79 -8.98
CA GLY A 127 12.00 -12.64 -8.28
C GLY A 127 11.83 -11.42 -9.19
N VAL A 128 12.78 -11.13 -10.09
CA VAL A 128 12.64 -10.09 -11.11
C VAL A 128 11.52 -10.43 -12.10
N LEU A 129 11.42 -11.68 -12.56
CA LEU A 129 10.33 -12.10 -13.44
C LEU A 129 8.96 -11.95 -12.77
N PHE A 130 8.83 -12.42 -11.52
CA PHE A 130 7.62 -12.25 -10.71
C PHE A 130 7.24 -10.77 -10.55
N PHE A 131 8.21 -9.92 -10.22
CA PHE A 131 8.03 -8.48 -10.03
C PHE A 131 7.60 -7.74 -11.32
N VAL A 132 8.24 -8.03 -12.46
CA VAL A 132 7.91 -7.37 -13.73
C VAL A 132 6.55 -7.83 -14.26
N ILE A 133 6.25 -9.13 -14.20
CA ILE A 133 4.95 -9.67 -14.64
C ILE A 133 3.83 -9.17 -13.69
N GLY A 134 4.07 -9.15 -12.38
CA GLY A 134 3.13 -8.63 -11.39
C GLY A 134 2.89 -7.12 -11.53
N PHE A 135 3.95 -6.35 -11.77
CA PHE A 135 3.86 -4.91 -12.05
C PHE A 135 3.03 -4.62 -13.29
N TYR A 136 3.33 -5.30 -14.41
CA TYR A 136 2.59 -5.12 -15.66
C TYR A 136 1.14 -5.61 -15.53
N GLY A 137 0.90 -6.77 -14.92
CA GLY A 137 -0.45 -7.29 -14.67
C GLY A 137 -1.28 -6.35 -13.81
N PHE A 138 -0.73 -5.77 -12.74
CA PHE A 138 -1.46 -4.89 -11.85
C PHE A 138 -1.52 -3.43 -12.32
N PHE A 139 -0.37 -2.75 -12.42
CA PHE A 139 -0.32 -1.30 -12.68
C PHE A 139 -0.62 -0.92 -14.12
N HIS A 140 -0.27 -1.77 -15.09
CA HIS A 140 -0.70 -1.58 -16.47
C HIS A 140 -2.10 -2.18 -16.67
N CYS A 141 -2.21 -3.51 -16.69
CA CYS A 141 -3.41 -4.18 -17.21
C CYS A 141 -4.64 -4.00 -16.31
N TRP A 142 -4.56 -4.37 -15.03
CA TRP A 142 -5.70 -4.30 -14.11
C TRP A 142 -6.19 -2.87 -13.90
N LEU A 143 -5.30 -1.92 -13.56
CA LEU A 143 -5.70 -0.52 -13.35
C LEU A 143 -6.23 0.15 -14.62
N ASN A 144 -5.67 -0.11 -15.81
CA ASN A 144 -6.22 0.44 -17.06
C ASN A 144 -7.54 -0.24 -17.48
N GLY A 145 -7.72 -1.54 -17.20
CA GLY A 145 -8.98 -2.25 -17.41
C GLY A 145 -10.11 -1.64 -16.58
N PHE A 146 -9.87 -1.40 -15.28
CA PHE A 146 -10.82 -0.69 -14.42
C PHE A 146 -11.00 0.79 -14.82
N ALA A 147 -9.94 1.48 -15.26
CA ALA A 147 -10.06 2.86 -15.73
C ALA A 147 -10.93 2.97 -17.00
N GLU A 148 -10.82 2.04 -17.95
CA GLU A 148 -11.67 2.01 -19.13
C GLU A 148 -13.13 1.71 -18.76
N LEU A 149 -13.39 0.72 -17.88
CA LEU A 149 -14.73 0.39 -17.38
C LEU A 149 -15.40 1.56 -16.64
N LEU A 150 -14.67 2.23 -15.75
CA LEU A 150 -15.17 3.37 -14.96
C LEU A 150 -15.23 4.69 -15.78
N ARG A 151 -14.78 4.67 -17.04
CA ARG A 151 -14.58 5.86 -17.89
C ARG A 151 -13.68 6.91 -17.23
N PHE A 152 -12.63 6.47 -16.54
CA PHE A 152 -11.60 7.31 -15.94
C PHE A 152 -10.54 7.65 -17.00
N ALA A 153 -10.24 8.94 -17.17
CA ALA A 153 -9.36 9.41 -18.24
C ALA A 153 -7.90 9.63 -17.81
N ASP A 154 -7.65 9.93 -16.53
CA ASP A 154 -6.28 9.89 -15.99
C ASP A 154 -5.85 8.43 -15.84
N ARG A 155 -4.67 8.09 -16.35
CA ARG A 155 -4.12 6.72 -16.37
C ARG A 155 -2.66 6.69 -15.93
N THR A 156 -2.23 7.76 -15.28
CA THR A 156 -0.85 8.01 -14.84
C THR A 156 -0.55 7.24 -13.54
N PHE A 157 -0.79 5.92 -13.54
CA PHE A 157 -0.60 5.08 -12.35
C PHE A 157 0.89 4.86 -12.02
N TYR A 158 1.74 4.96 -13.02
CA TYR A 158 3.20 4.89 -12.94
C TYR A 158 3.84 5.74 -14.05
N GLN A 159 5.17 5.89 -13.96
CA GLN A 159 6.06 6.50 -14.96
C GLN A 159 7.32 5.63 -15.11
N ASP A 160 8.29 6.04 -15.92
CA ASP A 160 9.54 5.32 -16.26
C ASP A 160 10.50 5.16 -15.05
N TRP A 161 10.09 4.40 -14.03
CA TRP A 161 10.87 4.14 -12.82
C TRP A 161 12.15 3.34 -13.08
N TRP A 162 12.18 2.52 -14.15
CA TRP A 162 13.37 1.80 -14.58
C TRP A 162 14.47 2.74 -15.10
N ASN A 163 14.10 3.93 -15.58
CA ASN A 163 15.00 5.01 -15.99
C ASN A 163 15.35 5.97 -14.83
N ALA A 164 14.96 5.66 -13.59
CA ALA A 164 15.17 6.58 -12.47
C ALA A 164 16.67 6.76 -12.14
N THR A 165 17.15 7.99 -12.32
CA THR A 165 18.53 8.42 -12.02
C THR A 165 18.70 9.00 -10.61
N SER A 166 17.66 8.92 -9.75
CA SER A 166 17.74 9.26 -8.32
C SER A 166 16.69 8.47 -7.52
N SER A 167 16.97 8.18 -6.25
CA SER A 167 16.04 7.47 -5.35
C SER A 167 14.73 8.24 -5.17
N GLY A 168 14.81 9.57 -5.07
CA GLY A 168 13.64 10.44 -5.04
C GLY A 168 12.86 10.51 -6.36
N THR A 169 13.40 10.05 -7.49
CA THR A 169 12.63 9.84 -8.72
C THR A 169 11.93 8.48 -8.67
N PHE A 170 12.66 7.41 -8.39
CA PHE A 170 12.15 6.03 -8.34
C PHE A 170 10.90 5.89 -7.45
N TRP A 171 10.96 6.39 -6.21
CA TRP A 171 9.83 6.33 -5.27
C TRP A 171 8.62 7.20 -5.68
N ARG A 172 8.75 8.08 -6.67
CA ARG A 172 7.65 8.87 -7.24
C ARG A 172 7.07 8.24 -8.50
N SER A 173 7.88 7.60 -9.34
CA SER A 173 7.44 7.04 -10.62
C SER A 173 6.96 5.58 -10.55
N TRP A 174 7.36 4.80 -9.53
CA TRP A 174 6.96 3.39 -9.39
C TRP A 174 5.45 3.20 -9.23
N ASN A 175 4.84 3.89 -8.25
CA ASN A 175 3.43 3.78 -7.92
C ASN A 175 2.91 5.16 -7.51
N ILE A 176 2.38 5.90 -8.49
CA ILE A 176 1.94 7.29 -8.31
C ILE A 176 0.71 7.36 -7.39
N VAL A 177 -0.18 6.36 -7.45
CA VAL A 177 -1.40 6.32 -6.64
C VAL A 177 -1.08 6.30 -5.13
N VAL A 178 -0.17 5.43 -4.71
CA VAL A 178 0.26 5.35 -3.29
C VAL A 178 1.22 6.48 -2.94
N HIS A 179 2.11 6.89 -3.85
CA HIS A 179 2.97 8.05 -3.61
C HIS A 179 2.15 9.31 -3.32
N ASP A 180 1.16 9.64 -4.15
CA ASP A 180 0.41 10.88 -4.02
C ASP A 180 -0.52 10.85 -2.80
N TRP A 181 -1.04 9.68 -2.42
CA TRP A 181 -1.73 9.52 -1.13
C TRP A 181 -0.81 9.80 0.06
N LEU A 182 0.37 9.13 0.12
CA LEU A 182 1.38 9.38 1.15
C LEU A 182 1.84 10.85 1.16
N HIS A 183 1.97 11.47 -0.02
CA HIS A 183 2.39 12.86 -0.14
C HIS A 183 1.31 13.84 0.35
N VAL A 184 0.04 13.61 0.00
CA VAL A 184 -1.07 14.52 0.32
C VAL A 184 -1.51 14.40 1.78
N TYR A 185 -1.70 13.18 2.30
CA TYR A 185 -2.34 12.93 3.59
C TYR A 185 -1.38 12.58 4.73
N VAL A 186 -0.09 12.32 4.45
CA VAL A 186 0.89 11.95 5.47
C VAL A 186 2.07 12.93 5.48
N TYR A 187 2.80 13.06 4.37
CA TYR A 187 3.98 13.92 4.28
C TYR A 187 3.69 15.40 4.57
N LYS A 188 2.64 15.97 3.98
CA LYS A 188 2.28 17.39 4.18
C LYS A 188 1.97 17.73 5.64
N ASP A 189 1.38 16.80 6.39
CA ASP A 189 1.01 17.05 7.78
C ASP A 189 2.16 16.75 8.75
N LEU A 190 3.00 15.76 8.45
CA LEU A 190 4.31 15.60 9.14
C LEU A 190 5.22 16.82 8.93
N ILE A 191 5.20 17.45 7.75
CA ILE A 191 5.93 18.69 7.48
C ILE A 191 5.45 19.84 8.37
N LYS A 192 4.14 19.93 8.67
CA LYS A 192 3.59 20.93 9.61
C LYS A 192 4.01 20.58 11.05
N LEU A 193 3.82 19.31 11.44
CA LEU A 193 4.11 18.80 12.79
C LEU A 193 5.59 18.96 13.17
N PHE A 194 6.50 18.75 12.23
CA PHE A 194 7.95 18.87 12.43
C PHE A 194 8.52 20.22 11.97
N SER A 195 7.73 21.30 12.04
CA SER A 195 8.16 22.68 11.79
C SER A 195 8.96 22.89 10.49
N GLY A 196 8.55 22.22 9.41
CA GLY A 196 9.20 22.28 8.08
C GLY A 196 10.36 21.30 7.85
N ASN A 197 10.67 20.39 8.79
CA ASN A 197 11.78 19.45 8.65
C ASN A 197 11.53 18.37 7.58
N LYS A 198 11.97 18.66 6.36
CA LYS A 198 11.86 17.79 5.18
C LYS A 198 12.56 16.44 5.32
N LYS A 199 13.68 16.36 6.05
CA LYS A 199 14.42 15.10 6.25
C LYS A 199 13.64 14.16 7.18
N LEU A 200 13.25 14.65 8.36
CA LEU A 200 12.49 13.87 9.35
C LEU A 200 11.13 13.42 8.79
N SER A 201 10.37 14.33 8.18
CA SER A 201 9.07 14.02 7.57
C SER A 201 9.18 12.91 6.51
N ALA A 202 10.23 12.95 5.68
CA ALA A 202 10.45 11.95 4.65
C ALA A 202 10.94 10.60 5.18
N ILE A 203 11.60 10.56 6.34
CA ILE A 203 11.96 9.33 7.06
C ILE A 203 10.69 8.70 7.66
N CYS A 204 9.87 9.48 8.36
CA CYS A 204 8.63 9.01 8.97
C CYS A 204 7.65 8.42 7.93
N VAL A 205 7.55 9.00 6.73
CA VAL A 205 6.73 8.43 5.63
C VAL A 205 7.26 7.07 5.17
N VAL A 206 8.58 6.87 5.08
CA VAL A 206 9.15 5.56 4.68
C VAL A 206 8.93 4.51 5.77
N ILE A 207 9.13 4.87 7.05
CA ILE A 207 8.85 3.97 8.19
C ILE A 207 7.37 3.59 8.24
N PHE A 208 6.46 4.56 8.10
CA PHE A 208 5.02 4.33 8.05
C PHE A 208 4.63 3.40 6.89
N SER A 209 5.18 3.63 5.70
CA SER A 209 4.98 2.74 4.54
C SER A 209 5.52 1.32 4.82
N ALA A 210 6.70 1.19 5.44
CA ALA A 210 7.29 -0.11 5.77
C ALA A 210 6.43 -0.91 6.77
N ILE A 211 5.86 -0.23 7.78
CA ILE A 211 4.92 -0.82 8.75
C ILE A 211 3.64 -1.29 8.04
N LEU A 212 3.08 -0.51 7.11
CA LEU A 212 1.91 -0.93 6.34
C LEU A 212 2.17 -2.16 5.47
N HIS A 213 3.36 -2.28 4.86
CA HIS A 213 3.72 -3.47 4.09
C HIS A 213 3.86 -4.70 5.01
N GLU A 214 4.57 -4.59 6.14
CA GLU A 214 4.69 -5.68 7.12
C GLU A 214 3.32 -6.08 7.70
N TYR A 215 2.41 -5.13 7.91
CA TYR A 215 1.03 -5.41 8.33
C TYR A 215 0.26 -6.21 7.27
N CYS A 216 0.34 -5.83 5.99
CA CYS A 216 -0.25 -6.61 4.89
C CYS A 216 0.34 -8.03 4.81
N MET A 217 1.66 -8.17 4.94
CA MET A 217 2.32 -9.49 4.98
C MET A 217 1.88 -10.29 6.21
N SER A 218 1.71 -9.65 7.37
CA SER A 218 1.23 -10.29 8.60
C SER A 218 -0.18 -10.86 8.48
N ILE A 219 -1.05 -10.21 7.70
CA ILE A 219 -2.39 -10.75 7.36
C ILE A 219 -2.27 -11.95 6.42
N VAL A 220 -1.42 -11.87 5.40
CA VAL A 220 -1.25 -12.93 4.38
C VAL A 220 -0.62 -14.21 4.95
N PHE A 221 0.38 -14.07 5.82
CA PHE A 221 1.13 -15.21 6.39
C PHE A 221 0.69 -15.61 7.80
N GLY A 222 -0.15 -14.81 8.47
CA GLY A 222 -0.63 -15.08 9.84
C GLY A 222 0.39 -14.76 10.95
N PHE A 223 1.54 -14.14 10.63
CA PHE A 223 2.54 -13.72 11.61
C PHE A 223 3.33 -12.49 11.14
N CYS A 224 3.81 -11.70 12.11
CA CYS A 224 4.77 -10.63 11.87
C CYS A 224 6.21 -11.18 11.92
N SER A 225 7.05 -10.77 10.96
CA SER A 225 8.45 -11.19 10.81
C SER A 225 9.44 -10.02 10.99
N VAL A 226 8.94 -8.78 10.87
CA VAL A 226 9.67 -7.50 10.75
C VAL A 226 10.69 -7.39 9.62
N ILE A 227 10.93 -8.45 8.85
CA ILE A 227 11.88 -8.45 7.72
C ILE A 227 11.54 -7.42 6.65
N PHE A 228 10.26 -7.12 6.41
CA PHE A 228 9.88 -6.07 5.47
C PHE A 228 10.22 -4.67 6.03
N ILE A 229 10.03 -4.45 7.34
CA ILE A 229 10.43 -3.20 8.01
C ILE A 229 11.96 -3.02 7.96
N VAL A 230 12.72 -4.07 8.25
CA VAL A 230 14.19 -4.04 8.19
C VAL A 230 14.67 -3.76 6.77
N TRP A 231 14.19 -4.51 5.78
CA TRP A 231 14.73 -4.43 4.42
C TRP A 231 14.23 -3.21 3.64
N PHE A 232 12.91 -2.98 3.57
CA PHE A 232 12.35 -1.83 2.85
C PHE A 232 12.59 -0.52 3.61
N GLY A 233 12.42 -0.53 4.93
CA GLY A 233 12.60 0.64 5.78
C GLY A 233 14.08 0.99 5.97
N LEU A 234 14.85 0.15 6.65
CA LEU A 234 16.20 0.52 7.09
C LEU A 234 17.21 0.55 5.93
N VAL A 235 17.27 -0.47 5.07
CA VAL A 235 18.22 -0.47 3.93
C VAL A 235 17.84 0.59 2.89
N GLY A 236 16.54 0.74 2.60
CA GLY A 236 16.02 1.79 1.71
C GLY A 236 16.30 3.22 2.23
N MET A 237 16.21 3.45 3.55
CA MET A 237 16.61 4.71 4.17
C MET A 237 18.12 4.92 4.21
N PHE A 238 18.91 3.88 4.53
CA PHE A 238 20.37 3.95 4.59
C PHE A 238 20.95 4.44 3.27
N LEU A 239 20.55 3.82 2.15
CA LEU A 239 20.96 4.24 0.80
C LEU A 239 20.59 5.71 0.52
N ARG A 240 19.43 6.18 0.99
CA ARG A 240 18.98 7.57 0.82
C ARG A 240 19.74 8.57 1.71
N ILE A 241 20.21 8.16 2.89
CA ILE A 241 20.92 9.00 3.85
C ILE A 241 22.40 9.11 3.49
N VAL A 242 23.03 8.01 3.05
CA VAL A 242 24.45 7.95 2.66
C VAL A 242 24.68 8.58 1.28
N PHE A 243 23.73 8.44 0.35
CA PHE A 243 23.85 8.93 -1.03
C PHE A 243 22.80 10.00 -1.40
N PRO A 244 22.67 11.12 -0.65
CA PRO A 244 21.58 12.08 -0.82
C PRO A 244 21.68 12.93 -2.10
N HIS A 245 22.86 12.98 -2.73
CA HIS A 245 23.13 13.77 -3.94
C HIS A 245 23.54 12.92 -5.16
N SER A 246 23.62 11.60 -5.01
CA SER A 246 23.96 10.69 -6.12
C SER A 246 22.90 10.76 -7.22
N LYS A 247 23.37 11.03 -8.45
CA LYS A 247 22.53 11.18 -9.65
C LYS A 247 23.19 10.54 -10.86
N GLY A 248 22.40 10.20 -11.86
CA GLY A 248 22.85 9.69 -13.16
C GLY A 248 22.94 8.17 -13.21
N THR A 249 23.65 7.65 -14.22
CA THR A 249 23.66 6.23 -14.60
C THR A 249 24.11 5.30 -13.49
N LEU A 250 25.12 5.69 -12.70
CA LEU A 250 25.59 4.90 -11.54
C LEU A 250 24.46 4.66 -10.53
N TRP A 251 23.63 5.66 -10.24
CA TRP A 251 22.52 5.50 -9.30
C TRP A 251 21.39 4.63 -9.88
N ASN A 252 21.18 4.69 -11.19
CA ASN A 252 20.25 3.81 -11.88
C ASN A 252 20.70 2.34 -11.78
N ILE A 253 21.99 2.06 -12.01
CA ILE A 253 22.58 0.72 -11.82
C ILE A 253 22.43 0.25 -10.36
N ILE A 254 22.65 1.12 -9.37
CA ILE A 254 22.46 0.78 -7.95
C ILE A 254 21.01 0.40 -7.65
N ILE A 255 20.01 1.14 -8.15
CA ILE A 255 18.59 0.76 -8.02
C ILE A 255 18.34 -0.61 -8.68
N LEU A 256 18.72 -0.77 -9.95
CA LEU A 256 18.44 -1.97 -10.75
C LEU A 256 19.17 -3.23 -10.25
N THR A 257 20.24 -3.09 -9.46
CA THR A 257 20.93 -4.22 -8.81
C THR A 257 20.42 -4.51 -7.39
N MET A 258 20.02 -3.48 -6.62
CA MET A 258 19.41 -3.68 -5.29
C MET A 258 17.99 -4.23 -5.36
N THR A 259 17.21 -3.94 -6.42
CA THR A 259 15.86 -4.46 -6.59
C THR A 259 15.81 -6.00 -6.69
N PRO A 260 16.56 -6.68 -7.58
CA PRO A 260 16.64 -8.15 -7.62
C PRO A 260 17.00 -8.80 -6.28
N ILE A 261 18.00 -8.26 -5.57
CA ILE A 261 18.43 -8.76 -4.25
C ILE A 261 17.28 -8.64 -3.25
N SER A 262 16.59 -7.50 -3.22
CA SER A 262 15.45 -7.26 -2.33
C SER A 262 14.28 -8.21 -2.60
N LEU A 263 14.04 -8.52 -3.88
CA LEU A 263 12.99 -9.44 -4.32
C LEU A 263 13.30 -10.91 -4.03
N ALA A 264 14.56 -11.26 -3.76
CA ALA A 264 14.96 -12.60 -3.30
C ALA A 264 14.99 -12.69 -1.76
N VAL A 265 15.62 -11.71 -1.10
CA VAL A 265 15.81 -11.68 0.36
C VAL A 265 14.49 -11.75 1.11
N VAL A 266 13.52 -10.90 0.78
CA VAL A 266 12.25 -10.83 1.53
C VAL A 266 11.49 -12.17 1.49
N PRO A 267 11.12 -12.75 0.33
CA PRO A 267 10.39 -14.02 0.32
C PRO A 267 11.21 -15.20 0.86
N TYR A 268 12.54 -15.21 0.72
CA TYR A 268 13.38 -16.26 1.30
C TYR A 268 13.30 -16.29 2.83
N PHE A 269 13.41 -15.15 3.50
CA PHE A 269 13.30 -15.09 4.96
C PHE A 269 11.87 -15.34 5.46
N TYR A 270 10.83 -14.95 4.72
CA TYR A 270 9.46 -15.41 5.02
C TYR A 270 9.32 -16.95 4.90
N ALA A 271 9.93 -17.58 3.90
CA ALA A 271 9.92 -19.05 3.75
C ALA A 271 10.69 -19.77 4.88
N LEU A 272 11.83 -19.22 5.32
CA LEU A 272 12.56 -19.72 6.49
C LEU A 272 11.71 -19.64 7.77
N GLU A 273 11.06 -18.50 8.02
CA GLU A 273 10.23 -18.27 9.20
C GLU A 273 8.98 -19.18 9.22
N ILE A 274 8.38 -19.45 8.05
CA ILE A 274 7.31 -20.47 7.91
C ILE A 274 7.84 -21.86 8.26
N SER A 275 9.03 -22.23 7.78
CA SER A 275 9.64 -23.54 8.05
C SER A 275 9.98 -23.75 9.52
N ALA A 276 10.58 -22.74 10.17
CA ALA A 276 10.87 -22.77 11.60
C ALA A 276 9.59 -22.94 12.44
N ARG A 277 8.51 -22.25 12.08
CA ARG A 277 7.20 -22.37 12.74
C ARG A 277 6.52 -23.72 12.52
N HIS A 278 6.76 -24.38 11.39
CA HIS A 278 6.19 -25.70 11.09
C HIS A 278 6.96 -26.87 11.72
N PHE A 279 8.26 -26.68 11.99
CA PHE A 279 9.15 -27.71 12.56
C PHE A 279 9.89 -27.25 13.83
N PRO A 280 9.16 -26.85 14.91
CA PRO A 280 9.74 -26.14 16.06
C PRO A 280 10.66 -26.99 16.97
N SER A 281 10.71 -28.32 16.82
CA SER A 281 11.52 -29.20 17.69
C SER A 281 12.96 -29.40 17.23
N ASN A 282 13.27 -29.14 15.95
CA ASN A 282 14.53 -29.55 15.31
C ASN A 282 15.31 -28.41 14.65
N ARG A 283 14.83 -27.16 14.69
CA ARG A 283 15.51 -26.01 14.09
C ARG A 283 15.57 -24.82 15.05
N ALA A 284 16.74 -24.17 15.05
CA ALA A 284 16.91 -22.82 15.58
C ALA A 284 15.97 -21.87 14.84
N THR A 285 15.32 -20.93 15.54
CA THR A 285 14.54 -19.87 14.87
C THR A 285 15.45 -18.94 14.08
N PHE A 286 14.88 -18.09 13.21
CA PHE A 286 15.64 -17.04 12.51
C PHE A 286 16.48 -16.18 13.48
N TRP A 287 15.93 -15.86 14.66
CA TRP A 287 16.63 -15.09 15.69
C TRP A 287 17.73 -15.89 16.38
N ASP A 288 17.48 -17.15 16.72
CA ASP A 288 18.51 -18.04 17.29
C ASP A 288 19.69 -18.21 16.33
N ALA A 289 19.42 -18.41 15.03
CA ALA A 289 20.46 -18.52 14.01
C ALA A 289 21.28 -17.23 13.86
N MET A 290 20.63 -16.05 13.93
CA MET A 290 21.33 -14.75 13.88
C MET A 290 22.21 -14.52 15.13
N PHE A 291 21.70 -14.83 16.32
CA PHE A 291 22.41 -14.55 17.58
C PHE A 291 23.44 -15.63 17.96
N LYS A 292 23.25 -16.89 17.56
CA LYS A 292 24.23 -17.98 17.77
C LYS A 292 25.55 -17.67 17.07
N TYR A 293 25.52 -17.34 15.79
CA TYR A 293 26.72 -16.93 15.05
C TYR A 293 27.35 -15.64 15.59
N GLY A 294 26.54 -14.68 16.08
CA GLY A 294 27.03 -13.46 16.72
C GLY A 294 27.73 -13.65 18.07
N ASN A 295 27.63 -14.85 18.66
CA ASN A 295 28.41 -15.28 19.83
C ASN A 295 29.58 -16.19 19.42
N GLU A 296 29.41 -17.07 18.43
CA GLU A 296 30.52 -17.90 17.91
C GLU A 296 31.64 -17.03 17.32
N SER A 297 31.31 -15.95 16.59
CA SER A 297 32.30 -14.97 16.12
C SER A 297 32.94 -14.11 17.23
N LYS A 298 32.68 -14.41 18.51
CA LYS A 298 33.34 -13.82 19.69
C LYS A 298 34.03 -14.88 20.57
N ALA A 299 33.97 -16.16 20.19
CA ALA A 299 34.74 -17.23 20.83
C ALA A 299 36.12 -17.41 20.16
N ASP A 300 36.23 -17.00 18.89
CA ASP A 300 37.45 -17.09 18.07
C ASP A 300 38.27 -15.76 18.06
N LEU A 301 38.16 -14.93 19.11
CA LEU A 301 38.87 -13.65 19.30
C LEU A 301 39.38 -13.46 20.74
#